data_AF-A0A834Y383-F1
#
_entry.id   AF-A0A834Y383-F1
#
_cell.length_a   1.000
_cell.length_b   1.000
_cell.length_c   1.000
_cell.angle_alpha   90.00
_cell.angle_beta   90.00
_cell.angle_gamma   90.00
#
_symmetry.space_group_name_H-M   'P 1'
#
loop_
_entity.id
_entity.type
_entity.pdbx_description
1 polymer ?
#
loop_
_entity_poly.entity_id
_entity_poly.type
_entity_poly.pdbx_seq_one_letter_code
_entity_poly.pdbx_strand_id
1 'polypeptide(L)'
;MEIILADIGDKLPCLQCLFQPEYIPYLTTAGTVLLGWMVVCWFLNLLWTFLAPLAISILGVIIICPTTAKWCLKQLGPSVETALKDIVEKIQLSLPEIK
;
A
#
# COMPACT_ATOMS: atom_id res chain seq x y z
N MET A 1 -18.26 25.39 -13.32
CA MET A 1 -16.86 25.33 -12.86
C MET A 1 -16.14 26.64 -13.16
N GLU A 2 -16.32 27.19 -14.36
CA GLU A 2 -15.72 28.47 -14.81
C GLU A 2 -16.10 29.67 -13.93
N ILE A 3 -17.33 29.74 -13.41
CA ILE A 3 -17.78 30.84 -12.54
C ILE A 3 -17.00 30.88 -11.22
N ILE A 4 -16.69 29.70 -10.65
CA ILE A 4 -15.94 29.59 -9.39
C ILE A 4 -14.45 29.89 -9.64
N LEU A 5 -13.91 29.44 -10.77
CA LEU A 5 -12.54 29.79 -11.18
C LEU A 5 -12.39 31.28 -11.47
N ALA A 6 -13.39 31.92 -12.08
CA ALA A 6 -13.39 33.35 -12.37
C ALA A 6 -13.43 34.19 -11.09
N ASP A 7 -14.26 33.82 -10.10
CA ASP A 7 -14.31 34.50 -8.80
C ASP A 7 -13.00 34.37 -8.02
N ILE A 8 -12.37 33.19 -8.02
CA ILE A 8 -11.06 32.97 -7.40
C ILE A 8 -9.94 33.73 -8.13
N GLY A 9 -10.00 33.79 -9.46
CA GLY A 9 -9.05 34.54 -10.29
C GLY A 9 -9.15 36.06 -10.09
N ASP A 10 -10.34 36.57 -9.79
CA ASP A 10 -10.57 37.99 -9.47
C ASP A 10 -10.05 38.35 -8.06
N LYS A 11 -10.14 37.42 -7.11
CA LYS A 11 -9.62 37.57 -5.74
C LYS A 11 -8.09 37.42 -5.66
N LEU A 12 -7.47 36.67 -6.56
CA LEU A 12 -6.03 36.44 -6.62
C LEU A 12 -5.51 36.61 -8.07
N PRO A 13 -5.11 37.83 -8.47
CA PRO A 13 -4.66 38.10 -9.83
C PRO A 13 -3.40 37.29 -10.23
N CYS A 14 -2.60 36.84 -9.27
CA CYS A 14 -1.44 35.96 -9.54
C CYS A 14 -1.84 34.55 -10.03
N LEU A 15 -3.05 34.07 -9.69
CA LEU A 15 -3.53 32.78 -10.17
C LEU A 15 -4.00 32.84 -11.62
N GLN A 16 -4.36 34.01 -12.16
CA GLN A 16 -4.74 34.14 -13.57
C GLN A 16 -3.60 33.74 -14.53
N CYS A 17 -2.34 34.04 -14.17
CA CYS A 17 -1.18 33.57 -14.93
C CYS A 17 -1.03 32.03 -14.91
N LEU A 18 -1.39 31.38 -13.80
CA LEU A 18 -1.35 29.92 -13.69
C LEU A 18 -2.50 29.23 -14.44
N PHE A 19 -3.61 29.94 -14.68
CA PHE A 19 -4.74 29.45 -15.48
C PHE A 19 -4.62 29.77 -16.97
N GLN A 20 -3.46 30.28 -17.44
CA GLN A 20 -3.20 30.37 -18.87
C GLN A 20 -3.36 28.98 -19.52
N PRO A 21 -3.92 28.90 -20.74
CA PRO A 21 -4.20 27.64 -21.41
C PRO A 21 -2.96 26.75 -21.59
N GLU A 22 -1.78 27.35 -21.60
CA GLU A 22 -0.49 26.67 -21.66
C GLU A 22 -0.16 25.83 -20.41
N TYR A 23 -0.67 26.21 -19.24
CA TYR A 23 -0.41 25.55 -17.95
C TYR A 23 -1.53 24.59 -17.50
N ILE A 24 -2.72 24.68 -18.11
CA ILE A 24 -3.85 23.76 -17.87
C ILE A 24 -3.45 22.27 -17.98
N PRO A 25 -2.71 21.81 -19.00
CA PRO A 25 -2.33 20.39 -19.08
C PRO A 25 -1.38 19.97 -17.96
N TYR A 26 -0.47 20.86 -17.52
CA TYR A 26 0.43 20.60 -16.40
C TYR A 26 -0.32 20.52 -15.06
N LEU A 27 -1.25 21.45 -14.82
CA LEU A 27 -2.13 21.44 -13.64
C LEU A 27 -3.00 20.18 -13.59
N THR A 28 -3.53 19.76 -14.74
CA THR A 28 -4.35 18.54 -14.83
C THR A 28 -3.51 17.29 -14.53
N THR A 29 -2.30 17.23 -15.06
CA THR A 29 -1.36 16.12 -14.81
C THR A 29 -0.95 16.08 -13.35
N ALA A 30 -0.53 17.22 -12.79
CA ALA A 30 -0.16 17.34 -11.38
C ALA A 30 -1.33 16.97 -10.45
N GLY A 31 -2.54 17.45 -10.76
CA GLY A 31 -3.75 17.09 -10.03
C GLY A 31 -4.04 15.59 -10.07
N THR A 32 -3.91 14.96 -11.24
CA THR A 32 -4.13 13.52 -11.41
C THR A 32 -3.09 12.71 -10.63
N VAL A 33 -1.82 13.09 -10.68
CA VAL A 33 -0.74 12.43 -9.94
C VAL A 33 -0.93 12.56 -8.44
N LEU A 34 -1.27 13.76 -7.94
CA LEU A 34 -1.54 14.00 -6.53
C LEU A 34 -2.75 13.18 -6.04
N LEU A 35 -3.82 13.11 -6.84
CA LEU A 35 -5.02 12.37 -6.50
C LEU A 35 -4.76 10.86 -6.47
N GLY A 36 -3.99 10.34 -7.43
CA GLY A 36 -3.51 8.96 -7.41
C GLY A 36 -2.64 8.66 -6.19
N TRP A 37 -1.70 9.55 -5.88
CA TRP A 37 -0.81 9.40 -4.71
C TRP A 37 -1.58 9.41 -3.39
N MET A 38 -2.58 10.29 -3.27
CA MET A 38 -3.45 10.37 -2.09
C MET A 38 -4.18 9.04 -1.85
N VAL A 39 -4.69 8.41 -2.91
CA VAL A 39 -5.35 7.10 -2.83
C VAL A 39 -4.37 6.02 -2.36
N VAL A 40 -3.17 5.97 -2.93
CA VAL A 40 -2.13 5.00 -2.51
C VAL A 40 -1.75 5.20 -1.04
N CYS A 41 -1.50 6.44 -0.62
CA CYS A 41 -1.20 6.75 0.78
C CYS A 41 -2.35 6.35 1.71
N TRP A 42 -3.60 6.56 1.30
CA TRP A 42 -4.77 6.18 2.08
C TRP A 42 -4.83 4.66 2.30
N PHE A 43 -4.64 3.86 1.24
CA PHE A 43 -4.60 2.40 1.35
C PHE A 43 -3.44 1.93 2.23
N LEU A 44 -2.26 2.53 2.09
CA LEU A 44 -1.11 2.20 2.93
C LEU A 44 -1.39 2.49 4.41
N ASN A 45 -2.02 3.63 4.71
CA ASN A 45 -2.37 4.01 6.07
C ASN A 45 -3.44 3.09 6.68
N LEU A 46 -4.44 2.71 5.89
CA LEU A 46 -5.43 1.72 6.32
C LEU A 46 -4.76 0.39 6.64
N LEU A 47 -3.92 -0.10 5.72
CA LEU A 47 -3.18 -1.34 5.93
C LEU A 47 -2.35 -1.26 7.22
N TRP A 48 -1.61 -0.17 7.42
CA TRP A 48 -0.79 0.03 8.61
C TRP A 48 -1.61 0.08 9.90
N THR A 49 -2.77 0.75 9.86
CA THR A 49 -3.68 0.87 11.00
C THR A 49 -4.27 -0.49 11.41
N PHE A 50 -4.44 -1.42 10.48
CA PHE A 50 -4.82 -2.80 10.81
C PHE A 50 -3.62 -3.66 11.23
N LEU A 51 -2.46 -3.48 10.59
CA LEU A 51 -1.27 -4.29 10.87
C LEU A 51 -0.65 -3.97 12.23
N ALA A 52 -0.66 -2.70 12.65
CA ALA A 52 -0.09 -2.25 13.92
C ALA A 52 -0.73 -2.92 15.16
N PRO A 53 -2.07 -2.91 15.35
CA PRO A 53 -2.70 -3.58 16.49
C PRO A 53 -2.53 -5.10 16.42
N LEU A 54 -2.54 -5.71 15.23
CA LEU A 54 -2.24 -7.13 15.06
C LEU A 54 -0.82 -7.47 15.52
N ALA A 55 0.17 -6.70 15.08
CA ALA A 55 1.57 -6.90 15.47
C ALA A 55 1.77 -6.72 16.98
N ILE A 56 1.18 -5.69 17.58
CA ILE A 56 1.24 -5.45 19.03
C ILE A 56 0.54 -6.57 19.80
N SER A 57 -0.61 -7.04 19.32
CA SER A 57 -1.33 -8.17 19.94
C SER A 57 -0.48 -9.45 19.93
N ILE A 58 0.14 -9.77 18.79
CA ILE A 58 1.02 -10.94 18.66
C ILE A 58 2.24 -10.78 19.60
N LEU A 59 2.86 -9.59 19.61
CA LEU A 59 3.98 -9.30 20.50
C LEU A 59 3.59 -9.47 21.97
N GLY A 60 2.40 -9.02 22.36
CA GLY A 60 1.84 -9.18 23.69
C GLY A 60 1.67 -10.65 24.08
N VAL A 61 1.14 -11.48 23.18
CA VAL A 61 1.03 -12.94 23.41
C VAL A 61 2.39 -13.59 23.59
N ILE A 62 3.39 -13.18 22.80
CA ILE A 62 4.76 -13.68 22.91
C ILE A 62 5.40 -13.31 24.25
N ILE A 63 5.17 -12.07 24.72
CA ILE A 63 5.75 -11.57 25.98
C ILE A 63 5.06 -12.18 27.21
N ILE A 64 3.73 -12.29 27.20
CA ILE A 64 2.95 -12.82 28.34
C ILE A 64 3.07 -14.34 28.44
N CYS A 65 3.13 -15.05 27.31
CA CYS A 65 3.16 -16.52 27.28
C CYS A 65 4.21 -17.04 26.27
N PRO A 66 5.51 -16.88 26.58
CA PRO A 66 6.59 -17.26 25.67
C PRO A 66 6.62 -18.78 25.39
N THR A 67 6.12 -19.58 26.32
CA THR A 67 5.97 -21.04 26.19
C THR A 67 4.94 -21.42 25.12
N THR A 68 3.81 -20.72 25.06
CA THR A 68 2.75 -20.95 24.07
C THR A 68 3.17 -20.43 22.69
N ALA A 69 3.85 -19.29 22.63
CA ALA A 69 4.43 -18.77 21.39
C ALA A 69 5.49 -19.70 20.80
N LYS A 70 6.40 -20.24 21.63
CA LYS A 70 7.38 -21.26 21.20
C LYS A 70 6.72 -22.53 20.68
N TRP A 71 5.61 -22.96 21.29
CA TRP A 71 4.87 -24.13 20.84
C TRP A 71 4.15 -23.87 19.50
N CYS A 72 3.51 -22.70 19.35
CA CYS A 72 2.86 -22.27 18.11
C CYS A 72 3.86 -22.13 16.94
N LEU A 73 5.01 -21.50 17.17
CA LEU A 73 6.09 -21.42 16.17
C LEU A 73 6.67 -22.80 15.84
N LYS A 74 6.75 -23.72 16.81
CA LYS A 74 7.13 -25.11 16.55
C LYS A 74 6.09 -25.90 15.76
N GLN A 75 4.82 -25.51 15.76
CA GLN A 75 3.80 -26.13 14.91
C GLN A 75 3.75 -25.50 13.52
N LEU A 76 3.90 -24.18 13.44
CA LEU A 76 3.98 -23.48 12.16
C LEU A 76 5.26 -23.80 11.40
N GLY A 77 6.42 -23.89 12.07
CA GLY A 77 7.72 -24.15 11.42
C GLY A 77 7.72 -25.39 10.52
N PRO A 78 7.34 -26.58 11.03
CA PRO A 78 7.23 -27.79 10.23
C PRO A 78 6.14 -27.68 9.14
N SER A 79 5.00 -27.07 9.46
CA SER A 79 3.89 -26.94 8.51
C SER A 79 4.24 -26.02 7.33
N VAL A 80 4.91 -24.90 7.60
CA VAL A 80 5.37 -23.94 6.59
C VAL A 80 6.54 -24.51 5.80
N GLU A 81 7.48 -25.20 6.43
CA GLU A 81 8.59 -25.86 5.74
C GLU A 81 8.08 -26.98 4.81
N THR A 82 7.09 -27.76 5.26
CA THR A 82 6.47 -28.80 4.43
C THR A 82 5.67 -28.18 3.28
N ALA A 83 4.89 -27.13 3.54
CA ALA A 83 4.15 -26.43 2.49
C ALA A 83 5.08 -25.77 1.45
N LEU A 84 6.19 -25.18 1.88
CA LEU A 84 7.21 -24.64 0.97
C LEU A 84 7.86 -25.73 0.13
N LYS A 85 8.23 -26.87 0.73
CA LYS A 85 8.77 -28.02 -0.01
C LYS A 85 7.79 -28.54 -1.06
N ASP A 86 6.52 -28.69 -0.69
CA ASP A 86 5.45 -29.18 -1.56
C ASP A 86 5.16 -28.19 -2.72
N ILE A 87 5.25 -26.88 -2.46
CA ILE A 87 5.16 -25.85 -3.50
C ILE A 87 6.38 -25.88 -4.43
N VAL A 88 7.59 -26.01 -3.88
CA VAL A 88 8.84 -26.08 -4.68
C VAL A 88 8.84 -27.34 -5.55
N GLU A 89 8.46 -28.49 -5.02
CA GLU A 89 8.33 -29.74 -5.78
C GLU A 89 7.29 -29.60 -6.90
N LYS A 90 6.13 -29.00 -6.62
CA LYS A 90 5.11 -28.75 -7.66
C LYS A 90 5.59 -27.80 -8.74
N ILE A 91 6.33 -26.75 -8.38
CA ILE A 91 6.91 -25.83 -9.36
C ILE A 91 7.98 -26.55 -10.19
N GLN A 92 8.83 -27.37 -9.59
CA GLN A 92 9.84 -28.17 -10.30
C GLN A 92 9.21 -29.18 -11.24
N LEU A 93 8.14 -29.86 -10.83
CA LEU A 93 7.40 -30.80 -11.68
C LEU A 93 6.60 -30.11 -12.80
N SER A 94 6.22 -28.85 -12.60
CA SER A 94 5.47 -28.05 -13.59
C SER A 94 6.37 -27.23 -14.51
N LEU A 95 7.67 -27.12 -14.23
CA LEU A 95 8.64 -26.50 -15.13
C LEU A 95 9.03 -27.55 -16.18
N PRO A 96 8.64 -27.41 -17.45
CA PRO A 96 9.21 -28.26 -18.49
C PRO A 96 10.71 -28.00 -18.53
N GLU A 97 11.53 -29.05 -18.48
CA GLU A 97 12.97 -28.96 -18.77
C GLU A 97 13.13 -28.19 -20.09
N ILE A 98 13.58 -26.93 -19.99
CA ILE A 98 14.09 -26.20 -21.15
C ILE A 98 15.45 -26.82 -21.42
N LYS A 99 15.44 -27.88 -22.23
CA LYS A 99 16.62 -28.48 -22.84
C LYS A 99 16.86 -27.89 -24.23
#